data_AF-A0A1Q8BKJ8-F1
#
_entry.id   AF-A0A1Q8BKJ8-F1
#
_cell.length_a   1.000
_cell.length_b   1.000
_cell.length_c   1.000
_cell.angle_alpha   90.00
_cell.angle_beta   90.00
_cell.angle_gamma   90.00
#
_symmetry.space_group_name_H-M   'P 1'
#
loop_
_entity.id
_entity.type
_entity.pdbx_description
1 polymer ?
#
loop_
_entity_poly.entity_id
_entity_poly.type
_entity_poly.pdbx_seq_one_letter_code
_entity_poly.pdbx_strand_id
1 'polypeptide(L)'
;MATCLLGVGVFLLVAGARETRLFQSAELLAYDKFLGWRAGPERTDPRIAIVEITESDIGKYDFPIPDDLLARLLETIARARPKAIGLDLYRDMAVPRDGSRLAELNRVLQQYPNIVGIFGFGDLDHPIKIPFAPALAKSPDRYGFNDFPFEFGAVRRGFLVLWDNQQNIYPSFSLALAMQAGVTPEQTESGLRIGRALFPRFDRNEGGYIRADDGGHQFLLDFKGPRKFATYSLDDVLGDRLSNETWRDKIVLIGERAESAHDFETTPLQVNMPGVELHAQAVNQLLRAAERGDRPTTSWSEPAEIAWILAWCLLGVAIGFVARKPVILLAACCGVVTGLAAICWFSFTRDLWLPFVPALGGNIAAAAIITGYTRHQERKDREALMHLFSRHLSPNVAQSIWTQREEFMDGGRPRPQKLVATVLFTDLRNFSTASEKLDAAGVMDWINEYMEALACHVSSHDGVINKYIGDAIMALFGFPVQRKSDEEIRRDAINAVRCALAMSSEIQKLNEIWKNTGRPAAQMRVGIFSGPAVAG
;
A
#
# COMPACT_ATOMS: atom_id res chain seq x y z
N MET A 1 5.35 -22.91 -10.43
CA MET A 1 3.89 -22.79 -10.73
C MET A 1 3.10 -22.36 -9.49
N ALA A 2 3.18 -23.10 -8.37
CA ALA A 2 2.47 -22.74 -7.13
C ALA A 2 2.77 -21.33 -6.57
N THR A 3 4.03 -20.88 -6.63
CA THR A 3 4.44 -19.54 -6.18
C THR A 3 3.85 -18.40 -7.03
N CYS A 4 3.77 -18.57 -8.35
CA CYS A 4 3.12 -17.59 -9.23
C CYS A 4 1.61 -17.52 -8.97
N LEU A 5 0.96 -18.67 -8.71
CA LEU A 5 -0.47 -18.72 -8.36
C LEU A 5 -0.77 -17.99 -7.04
N LEU A 6 0.11 -18.11 -6.04
CA LEU A 6 0.00 -17.34 -4.80
C LEU A 6 0.13 -15.84 -5.05
N GLY A 7 1.06 -15.41 -5.91
CA GLY A 7 1.20 -14.02 -6.33
C GLY A 7 -0.05 -13.44 -6.99
N VAL A 8 -0.64 -14.19 -7.91
CA VAL A 8 -1.91 -13.83 -8.56
C VAL A 8 -3.04 -13.78 -7.53
N GLY A 9 -3.08 -14.72 -6.57
CA GLY A 9 -4.05 -14.71 -5.47
C GLY A 9 -3.96 -13.44 -4.61
N VAL A 10 -2.75 -13.01 -4.24
CA VAL A 10 -2.53 -11.75 -3.52
C VAL A 10 -2.98 -10.55 -4.34
N PHE A 11 -2.63 -10.52 -5.62
CA PHE A 11 -3.08 -9.46 -6.52
C PHE A 11 -4.62 -9.39 -6.58
N LEU A 12 -5.32 -10.52 -6.74
CA LEU A 12 -6.78 -10.55 -6.78
C LEU A 12 -7.40 -10.07 -5.46
N LEU A 13 -6.79 -10.39 -4.32
CA LEU A 13 -7.21 -9.89 -3.01
C LEU A 13 -7.03 -8.36 -2.91
N VAL A 14 -5.89 -7.84 -3.36
CA VAL A 14 -5.60 -6.39 -3.35
C VAL A 14 -6.53 -5.65 -4.31
N ALA A 15 -6.74 -6.16 -5.52
CA ALA A 15 -7.67 -5.61 -6.49
C ALA A 15 -9.11 -5.62 -5.93
N GLY A 16 -9.55 -6.73 -5.33
CA GLY A 16 -10.85 -6.80 -4.69
C GLY A 16 -10.99 -5.84 -3.50
N ALA A 17 -9.95 -5.67 -2.68
CA ALA A 17 -9.94 -4.72 -1.58
C ALA A 17 -9.95 -3.26 -2.05
N ARG A 18 -9.40 -2.96 -3.23
CA ARG A 18 -9.50 -1.64 -3.87
C ARG A 18 -10.96 -1.30 -4.17
N GLU A 19 -11.72 -2.24 -4.75
CA GLU A 19 -13.15 -2.04 -5.09
C GLU A 19 -14.05 -1.78 -3.87
N THR A 20 -13.64 -2.26 -2.69
CA THR A 20 -14.36 -2.02 -1.42
C THR A 20 -14.01 -0.70 -0.75
N ARG A 21 -13.20 0.17 -1.40
CA ARG A 21 -12.69 1.45 -0.87
C ARG A 21 -11.72 1.31 0.30
N LEU A 22 -11.19 0.11 0.57
CA LEU A 22 -10.33 -0.14 1.73
C LEU A 22 -9.07 0.73 1.74
N PHE A 23 -8.47 0.94 0.56
CA PHE A 23 -7.25 1.73 0.40
C PHE A 23 -7.50 3.22 0.14
N GLN A 24 -8.74 3.63 -0.14
CA GLN A 24 -9.05 4.97 -0.65
C GLN A 24 -8.60 6.08 0.30
N SER A 25 -8.91 6.01 1.59
CA SER A 25 -8.50 7.03 2.55
C SER A 25 -6.98 7.16 2.67
N ALA A 26 -6.25 6.05 2.67
CA ALA A 26 -4.79 6.07 2.74
C ALA A 26 -4.16 6.61 1.46
N GLU A 27 -4.73 6.28 0.29
CA GLU A 27 -4.28 6.78 -1.01
C GLU A 27 -4.52 8.29 -1.13
N LEU A 28 -5.67 8.79 -0.67
CA LEU A 28 -5.96 10.23 -0.63
C LEU A 28 -5.04 10.98 0.33
N LEU A 29 -4.68 10.40 1.48
CA LEU A 29 -3.68 11.00 2.37
C LEU A 29 -2.29 11.06 1.71
N ALA A 30 -1.90 10.04 0.94
CA ALA A 30 -0.66 10.08 0.18
C ALA A 30 -0.70 11.16 -0.92
N TYR A 31 -1.83 11.27 -1.63
CA TYR A 31 -2.09 12.34 -2.61
C TYR A 31 -1.98 13.73 -1.97
N ASP A 32 -2.58 13.95 -0.81
CA ASP A 32 -2.52 15.22 -0.08
C ASP A 32 -1.09 15.61 0.31
N LYS A 33 -0.27 14.63 0.71
CA LYS A 33 1.16 14.86 0.97
C LYS A 33 1.92 15.27 -0.28
N PHE A 34 1.66 14.61 -1.41
CA PHE A 34 2.28 14.99 -2.68
C PHE A 34 1.82 16.37 -3.16
N LEU A 35 0.54 16.74 -2.98
CA LEU A 35 0.06 18.09 -3.20
C LEU A 35 0.83 19.10 -2.33
N GLY A 36 0.96 18.82 -1.03
CA GLY A 36 1.71 19.67 -0.10
C GLY A 36 3.16 19.90 -0.49
N TRP A 37 3.86 18.87 -0.97
CA TRP A 37 5.25 19.00 -1.42
C TRP A 37 5.39 19.72 -2.77
N ARG A 38 4.38 19.60 -3.65
CA ARG A 38 4.36 20.25 -4.97
C ARG A 38 3.78 21.67 -4.90
N ALA A 39 3.20 22.03 -3.75
CA ALA A 39 2.47 23.27 -3.56
C ALA A 39 3.34 24.48 -3.94
N GLY A 40 2.71 25.46 -4.59
CA GLY A 40 3.42 26.63 -5.10
C GLY A 40 4.06 27.50 -4.01
N PRO A 41 4.90 28.47 -4.42
CA PRO A 41 5.55 29.38 -3.48
C PRO A 41 4.52 30.25 -2.75
N GLU A 42 4.85 30.69 -1.53
CA GLU A 42 4.10 31.72 -0.79
C GLU A 42 4.38 33.12 -1.35
N ARG A 43 4.20 33.28 -2.66
CA ARG A 43 4.23 34.57 -3.34
C ARG A 43 2.80 34.99 -3.67
N THR A 44 2.63 36.27 -3.95
CA THR A 44 1.36 36.85 -4.35
C THR A 44 1.16 36.72 -5.86
N ASP A 45 0.01 36.22 -6.32
CA ASP A 45 -0.34 36.31 -7.76
C ASP A 45 -0.60 37.78 -8.13
N PRO A 46 0.14 38.38 -9.07
CA PRO A 46 -0.09 39.77 -9.45
C PRO A 46 -1.40 39.98 -10.21
N ARG A 47 -2.04 38.93 -10.74
CA ARG A 47 -3.24 38.99 -11.60
C ARG A 47 -4.54 38.91 -10.80
N ILE A 48 -4.49 38.43 -9.55
CA ILE A 48 -5.67 38.18 -8.72
C ILE A 48 -5.54 38.97 -7.41
N ALA A 49 -6.60 39.69 -7.06
CA ALA A 49 -6.74 40.35 -5.77
C ALA A 49 -8.02 39.86 -5.08
N ILE A 50 -8.01 39.84 -3.75
CA ILE A 50 -9.15 39.47 -2.93
C ILE A 50 -9.54 40.68 -2.08
N VAL A 51 -10.83 40.99 -2.04
CA VAL A 51 -11.43 41.88 -1.05
C VAL A 51 -12.23 41.01 -0.10
N GLU A 52 -11.82 40.98 1.16
CA GLU A 52 -12.42 40.15 2.19
C GLU A 52 -13.33 41.01 3.07
N ILE A 53 -14.51 40.46 3.38
CA ILE A 53 -15.39 40.98 4.42
C ILE A 53 -14.99 40.28 5.71
N THR A 54 -14.34 41.03 6.61
CA THR A 54 -13.82 40.50 7.87
C THR A 54 -14.85 40.62 8.99
N GLU A 55 -14.59 39.94 10.12
CA GLU A 55 -15.39 40.10 11.35
C GLU A 55 -15.46 41.57 11.80
N SER A 56 -14.37 42.33 11.60
CA SER A 56 -14.33 43.76 11.94
C SER A 56 -15.20 44.61 11.02
N ASP A 57 -15.35 44.22 9.76
CA ASP A 57 -16.24 44.88 8.81
C ASP A 57 -17.70 44.59 9.15
N ILE A 58 -18.02 43.33 9.50
CA ILE A 58 -19.36 42.91 9.94
C ILE A 58 -19.81 43.72 11.16
N GLY A 59 -18.95 43.88 12.16
CA GLY A 59 -19.25 44.69 13.34
C GLY A 59 -19.48 46.18 13.05
N LYS A 60 -19.01 46.68 11.89
CA LYS A 60 -19.09 48.09 11.51
C LYS A 60 -20.23 48.39 10.52
N TYR A 61 -20.55 47.47 9.62
CA TYR A 61 -21.39 47.72 8.44
C TYR A 61 -22.65 46.84 8.35
N ASP A 62 -22.97 46.08 9.41
CA ASP A 62 -24.01 45.04 9.49
C ASP A 62 -23.71 43.79 8.65
N PHE A 63 -24.40 42.68 8.95
CA PHE A 63 -24.32 41.43 8.20
C PHE A 63 -25.71 40.83 7.94
N PRO A 64 -26.03 40.39 6.71
CA PRO A 64 -25.23 40.52 5.48
C PRO A 64 -24.99 41.99 5.08
N ILE A 65 -23.92 42.26 4.34
CA ILE A 65 -23.58 43.62 3.89
C ILE A 65 -24.73 44.23 3.06
N PRO A 66 -25.24 45.43 3.42
CA PRO A 66 -26.31 46.12 2.69
C PRO A 66 -26.01 46.39 1.21
N ASP A 67 -27.05 46.35 0.38
CA ASP A 67 -26.97 46.47 -1.08
C ASP A 67 -26.36 47.79 -1.55
N ASP A 68 -26.63 48.90 -0.87
CA ASP A 68 -26.05 50.21 -1.18
C ASP A 68 -24.54 50.26 -0.91
N LEU A 69 -24.10 49.63 0.17
CA LEU A 69 -22.68 49.55 0.52
C LEU A 69 -21.94 48.63 -0.45
N LEU A 70 -22.54 47.49 -0.78
CA LEU A 70 -21.98 46.57 -1.77
C LEU A 70 -21.92 47.22 -3.16
N ALA A 71 -22.94 48.00 -3.54
CA ALA A 71 -22.92 48.76 -4.79
C ALA A 71 -21.77 49.77 -4.82
N ARG A 72 -21.55 50.51 -3.73
CA ARG A 72 -20.43 51.45 -3.60
C ARG A 72 -19.07 50.75 -3.70
N LEU A 73 -18.92 49.59 -3.05
CA LEU A 73 -17.72 48.76 -3.15
C LEU A 73 -17.44 48.36 -4.60
N LEU A 74 -18.43 47.73 -5.24
CA LEU A 74 -18.34 47.23 -6.61
C LEU A 74 -18.05 48.38 -7.59
N GLU A 75 -18.71 49.51 -7.45
CA GLU A 75 -18.48 50.68 -8.31
C GLU A 75 -17.07 51.25 -8.13
N THR A 76 -16.57 51.31 -6.90
CA THR A 76 -15.20 51.80 -6.61
C THR A 76 -14.15 50.94 -7.31
N ILE A 77 -14.28 49.62 -7.23
CA ILE A 77 -13.39 48.68 -7.90
C ILE A 77 -13.57 48.73 -9.42
N ALA A 78 -14.82 48.77 -9.91
CA ALA A 78 -15.13 48.73 -11.33
C ALA A 78 -14.63 49.96 -12.10
N ARG A 79 -14.60 51.14 -11.47
CA ARG A 79 -14.05 52.37 -12.07
C ARG A 79 -12.57 52.24 -12.46
N ALA A 80 -11.82 51.39 -11.77
CA ALA A 80 -10.42 51.12 -12.09
C ALA A 80 -10.21 50.19 -13.29
N ARG A 81 -11.29 49.66 -13.89
CA ARG A 81 -11.30 48.74 -15.04
C ARG A 81 -10.51 47.45 -14.79
N PRO A 82 -10.91 46.62 -13.81
CA PRO A 82 -10.40 45.26 -13.67
C PRO A 82 -10.86 44.39 -14.84
N LYS A 83 -10.15 43.28 -15.10
CA LYS A 83 -10.56 42.28 -16.09
C LYS A 83 -11.89 41.63 -15.73
N ALA A 84 -12.07 41.29 -14.46
CA ALA A 84 -13.30 40.71 -13.92
C ALA A 84 -13.44 41.05 -12.44
N ILE A 85 -14.69 41.14 -11.97
CA ILE A 85 -15.03 41.27 -10.56
C ILE A 85 -15.92 40.08 -10.20
N GLY A 86 -15.45 39.21 -9.33
CA GLY A 86 -16.22 38.10 -8.79
C GLY A 86 -16.85 38.49 -7.46
N LEU A 87 -18.17 38.34 -7.38
CA LEU A 87 -18.93 38.53 -6.17
C LEU A 87 -19.34 37.16 -5.61
N ASP A 88 -18.54 36.63 -4.70
CA ASP A 88 -18.78 35.39 -3.96
C ASP A 88 -19.67 35.66 -2.74
N LEU A 89 -20.83 36.24 -3.00
CA LEU A 89 -21.85 36.57 -1.99
C LEU A 89 -23.22 36.26 -2.57
N TYR A 90 -24.05 35.51 -1.83
CA TYR A 90 -25.43 35.29 -2.23
C TYR A 90 -26.21 36.60 -2.17
N ARG A 91 -26.84 36.96 -3.29
CA ARG A 91 -27.69 38.16 -3.45
C ARG A 91 -28.98 37.82 -4.19
N ASP A 92 -29.56 36.68 -3.85
CA ASP A 92 -30.89 36.22 -4.30
C ASP A 92 -32.03 37.07 -3.71
N MET A 93 -31.83 37.58 -2.49
CA MET A 93 -32.74 38.50 -1.80
C MET A 93 -32.10 39.87 -1.57
N ALA A 94 -32.96 40.90 -1.50
CA ALA A 94 -32.54 42.26 -1.16
C ALA A 94 -32.01 42.35 0.29
N VAL A 95 -31.01 43.20 0.48
CA VAL A 95 -30.43 43.50 1.80
C VAL A 95 -30.41 45.03 1.99
N PRO A 96 -31.26 45.60 2.86
CA PRO A 96 -32.28 44.95 3.70
C PRO A 96 -33.46 44.39 2.89
N ARG A 97 -34.20 43.46 3.51
CA ARG A 97 -35.29 42.69 2.87
C ARG A 97 -36.46 43.52 2.34
N ASP A 98 -36.60 44.76 2.80
CA ASP A 98 -37.63 45.68 2.30
C ASP A 98 -37.33 46.19 0.87
N GLY A 99 -36.13 45.90 0.33
CA GLY A 99 -35.73 46.30 -1.03
C GLY A 99 -35.39 47.77 -1.18
N SER A 100 -35.40 48.55 -0.09
CA SER A 100 -35.19 50.01 -0.12
C SER A 100 -33.85 50.43 -0.73
N ARG A 101 -32.85 49.54 -0.69
CA ARG A 101 -31.47 49.80 -1.14
C ARG A 101 -31.06 49.01 -2.38
N LEU A 102 -31.91 48.11 -2.88
CA LEU A 102 -31.59 47.18 -3.98
C LEU A 102 -31.37 47.90 -5.31
N ALA A 103 -32.03 49.04 -5.53
CA ALA A 103 -31.97 49.77 -6.80
C ALA A 103 -30.54 50.16 -7.19
N GLU A 104 -29.71 50.54 -6.21
CA GLU A 104 -28.33 50.96 -6.46
C GLU A 104 -27.44 49.78 -6.82
N LEU A 105 -27.59 48.64 -6.14
CA LEU A 105 -26.89 47.41 -6.49
C LEU A 105 -27.26 46.94 -7.89
N ASN A 106 -28.55 46.92 -8.22
CA ASN A 106 -29.02 46.54 -9.56
C ASN A 106 -28.45 47.46 -10.64
N ARG A 107 -28.37 48.77 -10.39
CA ARG A 107 -27.74 49.72 -11.31
C ARG A 107 -26.28 49.37 -11.56
N VAL A 108 -25.49 49.15 -10.52
CA VAL A 108 -24.06 48.82 -10.63
C VAL A 108 -23.86 47.47 -11.35
N LEU A 109 -24.63 46.45 -10.97
CA LEU A 109 -24.60 45.15 -11.64
C LEU A 109 -24.98 45.25 -13.13
N GLN A 110 -25.93 46.10 -13.52
CA GLN A 110 -26.28 46.28 -14.93
C GLN A 110 -25.26 47.12 -15.70
N GLN A 111 -24.65 48.12 -15.04
CA GLN A 111 -23.72 49.06 -15.66
C GLN A 111 -22.36 48.43 -15.99
N TYR A 112 -21.85 47.55 -15.13
CA TYR A 112 -20.51 46.99 -15.28
C TYR A 112 -20.58 45.51 -15.71
N PRO A 113 -20.35 45.20 -17.01
CA PRO A 113 -20.55 43.85 -17.54
C PRO A 113 -19.53 42.82 -17.05
N ASN A 114 -18.38 43.28 -16.54
CA ASN A 114 -17.31 42.45 -16.01
C ASN A 114 -17.56 41.97 -14.57
N ILE A 115 -18.71 42.30 -13.97
CA ILE A 115 -19.13 41.74 -12.67
C ILE A 115 -19.83 40.40 -12.90
N VAL A 116 -19.33 39.37 -12.20
CA VAL A 116 -19.85 38.00 -12.16
C VAL A 116 -20.35 37.71 -10.76
N GLY A 117 -21.60 37.26 -10.63
CA GLY A 117 -22.17 36.82 -9.34
C GLY A 117 -22.16 35.30 -9.18
N ILE A 118 -22.47 34.84 -7.97
CA ILE A 118 -22.65 33.41 -7.68
C ILE A 118 -24.11 33.00 -7.64
N PHE A 119 -24.33 31.69 -7.72
CA PHE A 119 -25.55 31.01 -7.31
C PHE A 119 -25.17 29.64 -6.74
N GLY A 120 -26.05 29.02 -5.95
CA GLY A 120 -25.81 27.71 -5.37
C GLY A 120 -26.48 26.66 -6.22
N PHE A 121 -25.71 25.76 -6.84
CA PHE A 121 -26.26 24.71 -7.70
C PHE A 121 -26.96 23.65 -6.87
N GLY A 122 -26.39 23.20 -5.75
CA GLY A 122 -26.92 22.07 -5.00
C GLY A 122 -26.54 20.72 -5.65
N ASP A 123 -27.43 19.73 -5.56
CA ASP A 123 -27.23 18.42 -6.19
C ASP A 123 -27.93 18.34 -7.56
N LEU A 124 -27.62 17.29 -8.32
CA LEU A 124 -28.24 17.07 -9.63
C LEU A 124 -29.76 16.82 -9.55
N ASP A 125 -30.26 16.36 -8.39
CA ASP A 125 -31.69 16.12 -8.17
C ASP A 125 -32.44 17.43 -7.90
N HIS A 126 -31.79 18.40 -7.26
CA HIS A 126 -32.29 19.73 -6.89
C HIS A 126 -31.39 20.84 -7.47
N PRO A 127 -31.34 20.97 -8.81
CA PRO A 127 -30.51 21.97 -9.46
C PRO A 127 -30.98 23.39 -9.11
N ILE A 128 -30.00 24.27 -8.89
CA ILE A 128 -30.15 25.66 -8.46
C ILE A 128 -30.92 25.77 -7.14
N LYS A 129 -30.24 25.42 -6.05
CA LYS A 129 -30.75 25.55 -4.67
C LYS A 129 -30.82 27.01 -4.19
N ILE A 130 -29.85 27.85 -4.57
CA ILE A 130 -29.83 29.28 -4.23
C ILE A 130 -29.74 30.08 -5.53
N PRO A 131 -30.72 30.94 -5.86
CA PRO A 131 -30.73 31.69 -7.11
C PRO A 131 -29.56 32.69 -7.24
N PHE A 132 -29.21 33.06 -8.48
CA PHE A 132 -28.36 34.23 -8.74
C PHE A 132 -29.12 35.54 -8.45
N ALA A 133 -28.36 36.63 -8.35
CA ALA A 133 -28.95 37.97 -8.22
C ALA A 133 -29.93 38.26 -9.38
N PRO A 134 -31.17 38.73 -9.10
CA PRO A 134 -32.17 38.98 -10.15
C PRO A 134 -31.70 39.92 -11.27
N ALA A 135 -30.81 40.87 -10.97
CA ALA A 135 -30.22 41.77 -11.96
C ALA A 135 -29.34 41.06 -13.01
N LEU A 136 -28.79 39.89 -12.68
CA LEU A 136 -27.91 39.10 -13.56
C LEU A 136 -28.67 38.00 -14.32
N ALA A 137 -29.98 37.81 -14.03
CA ALA A 137 -30.79 36.71 -14.57
C ALA A 137 -30.81 36.60 -16.10
N LYS A 138 -30.68 37.73 -16.80
CA LYS A 138 -30.70 37.80 -18.26
C LYS A 138 -29.31 37.75 -18.89
N SER A 139 -28.27 37.49 -18.11
CA SER A 139 -26.87 37.54 -18.52
C SER A 139 -26.15 36.25 -18.12
N PRO A 140 -26.31 35.15 -18.88
CA PRO A 140 -25.75 33.83 -18.52
C PRO A 140 -24.23 33.83 -18.37
N ASP A 141 -23.51 34.71 -19.06
CA ASP A 141 -22.05 34.82 -18.96
C ASP A 141 -21.57 35.60 -17.71
N ARG A 142 -22.51 36.03 -16.86
CA ARG A 142 -22.27 36.93 -15.73
C ARG A 142 -22.66 36.32 -14.39
N TYR A 143 -22.86 35.00 -14.34
CA TYR A 143 -22.96 34.26 -13.10
C TYR A 143 -22.37 32.85 -13.26
N GLY A 144 -21.97 32.24 -12.15
CA GLY A 144 -21.53 30.84 -12.11
C GLY A 144 -21.78 30.23 -10.74
N PHE A 145 -21.86 28.90 -10.67
CA PHE A 145 -22.11 28.24 -9.39
C PHE A 145 -20.84 28.17 -8.54
N ASN A 146 -20.97 28.28 -7.22
CA ASN A 146 -19.82 28.29 -6.30
C ASN A 146 -19.55 26.95 -5.60
N ASP A 147 -20.34 25.92 -5.89
CA ASP A 147 -20.20 24.60 -5.28
C ASP A 147 -18.85 23.92 -5.61
N PHE A 148 -18.31 23.17 -4.64
CA PHE A 148 -17.15 22.29 -4.80
C PHE A 148 -17.49 20.85 -4.39
N PRO A 149 -16.93 19.82 -5.07
CA PRO A 149 -17.05 18.44 -4.61
C PRO A 149 -16.32 18.24 -3.27
N PHE A 150 -17.09 18.09 -2.18
CA PHE A 150 -16.57 17.78 -0.85
C PHE A 150 -16.72 16.28 -0.56
N GLU A 151 -15.60 15.55 -0.58
CA GLU A 151 -15.56 14.12 -0.24
C GLU A 151 -14.35 13.80 0.64
N PHE A 152 -14.50 12.82 1.54
CA PHE A 152 -13.43 12.35 2.43
C PHE A 152 -12.73 13.49 3.20
N GLY A 153 -13.53 14.45 3.68
CA GLY A 153 -13.09 15.50 4.59
C GLY A 153 -12.23 16.60 3.98
N ALA A 154 -12.08 16.69 2.64
CA ALA A 154 -11.42 17.84 2.02
C ALA A 154 -11.84 18.05 0.55
N VAL A 155 -11.85 19.30 0.11
CA VAL A 155 -12.01 19.70 -1.28
C VAL A 155 -10.68 19.47 -2.03
N ARG A 156 -10.70 18.51 -2.96
CA ARG A 156 -9.56 18.16 -3.84
C ARG A 156 -9.86 18.41 -5.32
N ARG A 157 -11.13 18.60 -5.64
CA ARG A 157 -11.67 18.73 -6.99
C ARG A 157 -12.36 20.06 -7.13
N GLY A 158 -12.41 20.58 -8.34
CA GLY A 158 -13.26 21.70 -8.73
C GLY A 158 -14.14 21.30 -9.91
N PHE A 159 -15.19 22.08 -10.15
CA PHE A 159 -16.00 21.95 -11.34
C PHE A 159 -15.62 22.99 -12.40
N LEU A 160 -15.73 22.63 -13.67
CA LEU A 160 -15.76 23.56 -14.81
C LEU A 160 -17.21 23.88 -15.17
N VAL A 161 -18.04 22.85 -15.34
CA VAL A 161 -19.45 22.99 -15.68
C VAL A 161 -20.31 21.96 -14.97
N LEU A 162 -21.55 22.34 -14.69
CA LEU A 162 -22.65 21.46 -14.27
C LEU A 162 -23.79 21.60 -15.27
N TRP A 163 -24.70 20.62 -15.29
CA TRP A 163 -25.91 20.69 -16.10
C TRP A 163 -27.12 20.28 -15.28
N ASP A 164 -28.25 20.92 -15.55
CA ASP A 164 -29.51 20.59 -14.90
C ASP A 164 -30.23 19.42 -15.60
N ASN A 165 -31.40 19.06 -15.07
CA ASN A 165 -32.27 18.01 -15.64
C ASN A 165 -32.80 18.34 -17.04
N GLN A 166 -32.74 19.61 -17.47
CA GLN A 166 -33.11 20.08 -18.80
C GLN A 166 -31.91 20.18 -19.75
N GLN A 167 -30.72 19.72 -19.32
CA GLN A 167 -29.45 19.81 -20.06
C GLN A 167 -28.96 21.25 -20.28
N ASN A 168 -29.43 22.23 -19.49
CA ASN A 168 -28.84 23.56 -19.48
C ASN A 168 -27.47 23.49 -18.81
N ILE A 169 -26.43 24.01 -19.47
CA ILE A 169 -25.05 23.97 -18.97
C ILE A 169 -24.78 25.28 -18.23
N TYR A 170 -24.27 25.15 -17.01
CA TYR A 170 -23.88 26.26 -16.16
C TYR A 170 -22.37 26.20 -15.93
N PRO A 171 -21.63 27.32 -16.05
CA PRO A 171 -20.22 27.38 -15.69
C PRO A 171 -20.06 27.49 -14.17
N SER A 172 -18.96 26.97 -13.65
CA SER A 172 -18.54 27.29 -12.28
C SER A 172 -18.17 28.76 -12.19
N PHE A 173 -18.27 29.34 -11.00
CA PHE A 173 -17.92 30.72 -10.73
C PHE A 173 -16.47 31.03 -11.14
N SER A 174 -15.54 30.12 -10.84
CA SER A 174 -14.14 30.23 -11.26
C SER A 174 -13.97 30.20 -12.79
N LEU A 175 -14.74 29.38 -13.51
CA LEU A 175 -14.71 29.36 -14.98
C LEU A 175 -15.32 30.64 -15.56
N ALA A 176 -16.46 31.11 -15.04
CA ALA A 176 -17.11 32.34 -15.49
C ALA A 176 -16.17 33.56 -15.33
N LEU A 177 -15.42 33.63 -14.23
CA LEU A 177 -14.40 34.68 -14.04
C LEU A 177 -13.23 34.56 -15.01
N ALA A 178 -12.74 33.35 -15.24
CA ALA A 178 -11.69 33.12 -16.22
C ALA A 178 -12.16 33.53 -17.63
N MET A 179 -13.42 33.25 -17.98
CA MET A 179 -14.03 33.66 -19.24
C MET A 179 -14.09 35.18 -19.41
N GLN A 180 -14.52 35.91 -18.38
CA GLN A 180 -14.47 37.38 -18.37
C GLN A 180 -13.04 37.92 -18.51
N ALA A 181 -12.04 37.19 -18.01
CA ALA A 181 -10.63 37.52 -18.18
C ALA A 181 -10.02 37.12 -19.53
N GLY A 182 -10.82 36.57 -20.46
CA GLY A 182 -10.41 36.23 -21.82
C GLY A 182 -10.08 34.75 -22.05
N VAL A 183 -10.40 33.86 -21.10
CA VAL A 183 -10.22 32.42 -21.27
C VAL A 183 -11.41 31.81 -22.00
N THR A 184 -11.20 31.22 -23.17
CA THR A 184 -12.27 30.56 -23.91
C THR A 184 -12.24 29.04 -23.69
N PRO A 185 -13.30 28.45 -23.09
CA PRO A 185 -13.45 27.00 -23.06
C PRO A 185 -13.96 26.49 -24.41
N GLU A 186 -13.39 25.39 -24.88
CA GLU A 186 -13.84 24.70 -26.09
C GLU A 186 -14.16 23.23 -25.78
N GLN A 187 -15.36 22.79 -26.13
CA GLN A 187 -15.75 21.39 -25.97
C GLN A 187 -14.95 20.50 -26.92
N THR A 188 -14.42 19.39 -26.40
CA THR A 188 -13.74 18.34 -27.17
C THR A 188 -14.37 16.99 -26.87
N GLU A 189 -14.05 15.95 -27.66
CA GLU A 189 -14.52 14.59 -27.42
C GLU A 189 -14.03 14.02 -26.07
N SER A 190 -12.82 14.42 -25.66
CA SER A 190 -12.14 13.91 -24.46
C SER A 190 -12.31 14.80 -23.22
N GLY A 191 -13.01 15.92 -23.32
CA GLY A 191 -13.18 16.88 -22.21
C GLY A 191 -13.28 18.33 -22.66
N LEU A 192 -12.84 19.27 -21.82
CA LEU A 192 -12.91 20.70 -22.07
C LEU A 192 -11.51 21.29 -22.27
N ARG A 193 -11.28 21.95 -23.41
CA ARG A 193 -10.02 22.64 -23.67
C ARG A 193 -10.08 24.06 -23.15
N ILE A 194 -9.18 24.41 -22.23
CA ILE A 194 -9.05 25.73 -21.64
C ILE A 194 -7.78 26.38 -22.20
N GLY A 195 -7.95 27.23 -23.21
CA GLY A 195 -6.84 27.79 -23.98
C GLY A 195 -5.93 26.71 -24.58
N ARG A 196 -4.72 26.53 -24.04
CA ARG A 196 -3.73 25.57 -24.54
C ARG A 196 -3.80 24.18 -23.89
N ALA A 197 -4.51 24.03 -22.78
CA ALA A 197 -4.56 22.81 -22.00
C ALA A 197 -5.89 22.07 -22.18
N LEU A 198 -5.83 20.74 -22.21
CA LEU A 198 -7.01 19.89 -22.14
C LEU A 198 -7.28 19.53 -20.69
N PHE A 199 -8.51 19.74 -20.24
CA PHE A 199 -9.05 19.23 -18.99
C PHE A 199 -9.90 18.01 -19.34
N PRO A 200 -9.38 16.78 -19.19
CA PRO A 200 -10.20 15.60 -19.39
C PRO A 200 -11.35 15.57 -18.39
N ARG A 201 -12.41 14.83 -18.72
CA ARG A 201 -13.49 14.59 -17.77
C ARG A 201 -12.97 13.67 -16.65
N PHE A 202 -13.23 14.06 -15.41
CA PHE A 202 -12.92 13.23 -14.24
C PHE A 202 -13.68 11.90 -14.29
N ASP A 203 -12.97 10.80 -14.05
CA ASP A 203 -13.56 9.46 -13.98
C ASP A 203 -13.87 9.06 -12.53
N ARG A 204 -15.00 8.36 -12.31
CA ARG A 204 -15.43 7.87 -10.99
C ARG A 204 -14.38 7.02 -10.25
N ASN A 205 -13.44 6.42 -10.96
CA ASN A 205 -12.36 5.58 -10.45
C ASN A 205 -10.96 6.20 -10.69
N GLU A 206 -10.88 7.51 -10.89
CA GLU A 206 -9.61 8.19 -11.18
C GLU A 206 -8.64 8.14 -9.98
N GLY A 207 -7.50 7.47 -10.18
CA GLY A 207 -6.45 7.28 -9.18
C GLY A 207 -6.93 6.54 -7.94
N GLY A 208 -6.92 7.25 -6.82
CA GLY A 208 -7.35 6.74 -5.51
C GLY A 208 -8.86 6.77 -5.27
N TYR A 209 -9.63 7.44 -6.14
CA TYR A 209 -11.09 7.46 -6.03
C TYR A 209 -11.70 6.13 -6.48
N ILE A 210 -12.76 5.70 -5.80
CA ILE A 210 -13.51 4.48 -6.14
C ILE A 210 -14.99 4.77 -6.05
N ARG A 211 -15.66 4.77 -7.20
CA ARG A 211 -17.09 5.10 -7.34
C ARG A 211 -17.39 6.48 -6.73
N ALA A 212 -16.55 7.46 -7.00
CA ALA A 212 -16.80 8.86 -6.66
C ALA A 212 -17.92 9.44 -7.54
N ASP A 213 -18.52 10.55 -7.10
CA ASP A 213 -19.43 11.31 -7.96
C ASP A 213 -18.61 11.97 -9.08
N ASP A 214 -18.93 11.61 -10.32
CA ASP A 214 -18.34 12.10 -11.58
C ASP A 214 -19.35 12.93 -12.41
N GLY A 215 -20.38 13.46 -11.74
CA GLY A 215 -21.31 14.44 -12.28
C GLY A 215 -20.61 15.73 -12.69
N GLY A 216 -21.11 16.40 -13.73
CA GLY A 216 -20.46 17.60 -14.27
C GLY A 216 -19.16 17.32 -15.01
N HIS A 217 -18.45 18.41 -15.32
CA HIS A 217 -17.05 18.35 -15.71
C HIS A 217 -16.18 18.75 -14.53
N GLN A 218 -15.62 17.77 -13.83
CA GLN A 218 -14.72 18.00 -12.69
C GLN A 218 -13.25 17.92 -13.10
N PHE A 219 -12.37 18.48 -12.27
CA PHE A 219 -10.92 18.39 -12.40
C PHE A 219 -10.23 18.43 -11.02
N LEU A 220 -9.01 17.90 -10.93
CA LEU A 220 -8.22 17.95 -9.70
C LEU A 220 -7.57 19.33 -9.51
N LEU A 221 -7.76 19.92 -8.33
CA LEU A 221 -7.12 21.16 -7.92
C LEU A 221 -5.63 20.89 -7.65
N ASP A 222 -4.75 21.64 -8.31
CA ASP A 222 -3.31 21.33 -8.33
C ASP A 222 -2.50 22.06 -7.24
N PHE A 223 -3.03 23.17 -6.72
CA PHE A 223 -2.40 24.12 -5.80
C PHE A 223 -0.94 24.51 -6.14
N LYS A 224 -0.57 24.46 -7.43
CA LYS A 224 0.78 24.81 -7.90
C LYS A 224 1.01 26.32 -8.01
N GLY A 225 -0.09 27.07 -8.02
CA GLY A 225 -0.09 28.53 -8.12
C GLY A 225 0.46 29.22 -6.88
N PRO A 226 0.57 30.55 -6.93
CA PRO A 226 0.85 31.38 -5.76
C PRO A 226 -0.13 31.04 -4.63
N ARG A 227 0.38 30.73 -3.44
CA ARG A 227 -0.43 30.37 -2.27
C ARG A 227 -0.94 31.56 -1.46
N LYS A 228 -0.58 32.79 -1.87
CA LYS A 228 -1.08 34.02 -1.29
C LYS A 228 -1.66 34.89 -2.40
N PHE A 229 -2.68 35.66 -2.08
CA PHE A 229 -3.26 36.66 -2.95
C PHE A 229 -3.15 38.04 -2.29
N ALA A 230 -3.21 39.11 -3.08
CA ALA A 230 -3.21 40.45 -2.53
C ALA A 230 -4.59 40.67 -1.91
N THR A 231 -4.64 40.75 -0.58
CA THR A 231 -5.89 40.79 0.18
C THR A 231 -6.09 42.16 0.81
N TYR A 232 -7.31 42.68 0.70
CA TYR A 232 -7.72 43.97 1.25
C TYR A 232 -9.05 43.81 1.99
N SER A 233 -9.26 44.56 3.07
CA SER A 233 -10.56 44.53 3.77
C SER A 233 -11.62 45.36 3.03
N LEU A 234 -12.90 45.12 3.33
CA LEU A 234 -13.99 45.96 2.88
C LEU A 234 -13.76 47.43 3.29
N ASP A 235 -13.35 47.69 4.53
CA ASP A 235 -13.04 49.03 5.03
C ASP A 235 -11.92 49.74 4.25
N ASP A 236 -10.89 49.02 3.82
CA ASP A 236 -9.79 49.62 3.05
C ASP A 236 -10.27 50.18 1.70
N VAL A 237 -11.22 49.50 1.06
CA VAL A 237 -11.78 49.94 -0.21
C VAL A 237 -12.74 51.10 0.00
N LEU A 238 -13.67 51.00 0.96
CA LEU A 238 -14.69 52.03 1.21
C LEU A 238 -14.13 53.31 1.84
N GLY A 239 -13.00 53.19 2.53
CA GLY A 239 -12.24 54.31 3.10
C GLY A 239 -11.37 55.05 2.09
N ASP A 240 -11.44 54.71 0.79
CA ASP A 240 -10.64 55.29 -0.29
C ASP A 240 -9.12 55.27 -0.01
N ARG A 241 -8.63 54.24 0.72
CA ARG A 241 -7.22 54.11 1.12
C ARG A 241 -6.33 53.50 0.04
N LEU A 242 -6.94 53.01 -1.05
CA LEU A 242 -6.29 52.20 -2.07
C LEU A 242 -6.27 52.94 -3.41
N SER A 243 -5.16 52.83 -4.14
CA SER A 243 -5.02 53.44 -5.47
C SER A 243 -5.80 52.67 -6.54
N ASN A 244 -6.21 53.34 -7.63
CA ASN A 244 -6.85 52.66 -8.77
C ASN A 244 -5.95 51.60 -9.43
N GLU A 245 -4.63 51.76 -9.37
CA GLU A 245 -3.67 50.76 -9.89
C GLU A 245 -3.70 49.44 -9.10
N THR A 246 -4.33 49.43 -7.91
CA THR A 246 -4.54 48.21 -7.12
C THR A 246 -5.42 47.20 -7.87
N TRP A 247 -6.39 47.68 -8.65
CA TRP A 247 -7.44 46.84 -9.28
C TRP A 247 -7.28 46.68 -10.80
N ARG A 248 -6.63 47.65 -11.46
CA ARG A 248 -6.49 47.70 -12.92
C ARG A 248 -5.93 46.39 -13.48
N ASP A 249 -6.57 45.89 -14.54
CA ASP A 249 -6.17 44.68 -15.27
C ASP A 249 -6.10 43.37 -14.45
N LYS A 250 -6.67 43.36 -13.23
CA LYS A 250 -6.74 42.17 -12.36
C LYS A 250 -8.12 41.54 -12.36
N ILE A 251 -8.18 40.29 -11.89
CA ILE A 251 -9.41 39.64 -11.44
C ILE A 251 -9.54 39.97 -9.95
N VAL A 252 -10.64 40.60 -9.56
CA VAL A 252 -10.90 40.98 -8.17
C VAL A 252 -12.02 40.09 -7.63
N LEU A 253 -11.70 39.26 -6.64
CA LEU A 253 -12.67 38.41 -5.95
C LEU A 253 -13.11 39.10 -4.66
N ILE A 254 -14.41 39.10 -4.38
CA ILE A 254 -15.01 39.69 -3.20
C ILE A 254 -15.77 38.58 -2.48
N GLY A 255 -15.44 38.32 -1.22
CA GLY A 255 -16.08 37.26 -0.44
C GLY A 255 -15.86 37.43 1.06
N GLU A 256 -16.43 36.52 1.84
CA GLU A 256 -16.40 36.58 3.29
C GLU A 256 -15.18 35.87 3.87
N ARG A 257 -14.57 36.47 4.90
CA ARG A 257 -13.56 35.84 5.76
C ARG A 257 -13.88 36.16 7.21
N ALA A 258 -15.04 35.71 7.62
CA ALA A 258 -15.56 35.86 8.96
C ALA A 258 -15.90 34.49 9.54
N GLU A 259 -15.47 34.21 10.77
CA GLU A 259 -15.81 32.93 11.45
C GLU A 259 -17.32 32.80 11.60
N SER A 260 -18.02 33.92 11.78
CA SER A 260 -19.47 34.04 11.84
C SER A 260 -20.19 33.73 10.51
N ALA A 261 -19.51 33.86 9.36
CA ALA A 261 -20.06 33.56 8.05
C ALA A 261 -19.99 32.07 7.68
N HIS A 262 -19.16 31.29 8.38
CA HIS A 262 -18.96 29.85 8.16
C HIS A 262 -18.57 29.44 6.72
N ASP A 263 -17.96 30.33 5.93
CA ASP A 263 -17.50 30.08 4.56
C ASP A 263 -16.04 29.57 4.50
N PHE A 264 -15.75 28.51 5.27
CA PHE A 264 -14.42 27.90 5.32
C PHE A 264 -14.45 26.47 4.80
N GLU A 265 -13.54 26.21 3.86
CA GLU A 265 -13.36 24.90 3.25
C GLU A 265 -12.11 24.21 3.79
N THR A 266 -12.23 22.91 4.03
CA THR A 266 -11.07 22.06 4.31
C THR A 266 -10.45 21.61 3.00
N THR A 267 -9.16 21.87 2.84
CA THR A 267 -8.35 21.48 1.67
C THR A 267 -7.16 20.61 2.10
N PRO A 268 -6.50 19.89 1.18
CA PRO A 268 -5.28 19.16 1.46
C PRO A 268 -4.15 20.00 2.08
N LEU A 269 -4.15 21.31 1.85
CA LEU A 269 -3.11 22.22 2.34
C LEU A 269 -3.47 22.90 3.66
N GLN A 270 -4.76 23.15 3.91
CA GLN A 270 -5.23 23.94 5.03
C GLN A 270 -6.68 23.57 5.40
N VAL A 271 -6.95 23.46 6.71
CA VAL A 271 -8.26 23.04 7.24
C VAL A 271 -9.34 24.13 7.16
N ASN A 272 -8.94 25.41 7.23
CA ASN A 272 -9.84 26.57 7.18
C ASN A 272 -9.40 27.54 6.08
N MET A 273 -9.58 27.17 4.81
CA MET A 273 -9.36 28.07 3.67
C MET A 273 -10.66 28.83 3.36
N PRO A 274 -10.66 30.17 3.27
CA PRO A 274 -11.86 30.91 2.84
C PRO A 274 -12.35 30.45 1.46
N GLY A 275 -13.66 30.32 1.25
CA GLY A 275 -14.25 29.91 -0.03
C GLY A 275 -13.77 30.77 -1.20
N VAL A 276 -13.73 32.08 -1.01
CA VAL A 276 -13.20 33.06 -1.98
C VAL A 276 -11.74 32.81 -2.36
N GLU A 277 -10.91 32.34 -1.42
CA GLU A 277 -9.50 32.01 -1.66
C GLU A 277 -9.38 30.71 -2.47
N LEU A 278 -10.26 29.73 -2.22
CA LEU A 278 -10.32 28.50 -3.01
C LEU A 278 -10.73 28.79 -4.47
N HIS A 279 -11.70 29.69 -4.68
CA HIS A 279 -12.03 30.18 -6.01
C HIS A 279 -10.86 30.91 -6.68
N ALA A 280 -10.07 31.69 -5.94
CA ALA A 280 -8.86 32.32 -6.45
C ALA A 280 -7.82 31.29 -6.91
N GLN A 281 -7.64 30.18 -6.17
CA GLN A 281 -6.78 29.06 -6.59
C GLN A 281 -7.27 28.39 -7.87
N ALA A 282 -8.58 28.12 -7.96
CA ALA A 282 -9.18 27.54 -9.16
C ALA A 282 -9.02 28.47 -10.39
N VAL A 283 -9.32 29.77 -10.25
CA VAL A 283 -9.10 30.77 -11.31
C VAL A 283 -7.63 30.81 -11.72
N ASN A 284 -6.70 30.81 -10.76
CA ASN A 284 -5.27 30.77 -11.05
C ASN A 284 -4.89 29.56 -11.92
N GLN A 285 -5.40 28.37 -11.59
CA GLN A 285 -5.13 27.15 -12.34
C GLN A 285 -5.67 27.26 -13.77
N LEU A 286 -6.88 27.79 -13.97
CA LEU A 286 -7.46 28.02 -15.30
C LEU A 286 -6.65 29.03 -16.12
N LEU A 287 -6.20 30.13 -15.52
CA LEU A 287 -5.35 31.11 -16.20
C LEU A 287 -3.99 30.52 -16.61
N ARG A 288 -3.34 29.75 -15.72
CA ARG A 288 -2.09 29.07 -16.06
C ARG A 288 -2.29 28.06 -17.19
N ALA A 289 -3.41 27.36 -17.18
CA ALA A 289 -3.75 26.42 -18.23
C ALA A 289 -3.97 27.11 -19.58
N ALA A 290 -4.67 28.24 -19.59
CA ALA A 290 -4.90 29.03 -20.78
C ALA A 290 -3.61 29.65 -21.35
N GLU A 291 -2.77 30.25 -20.50
CA GLU A 291 -1.57 31.00 -20.91
C GLU A 291 -0.36 30.09 -21.19
N ARG A 292 -0.10 29.13 -20.30
CA ARG A 292 1.12 28.30 -20.29
C ARG A 292 0.89 26.88 -20.79
N GLY A 293 -0.36 26.43 -20.83
CA GLY A 293 -0.70 25.04 -21.16
C GLY A 293 -0.53 24.08 -19.99
N ASP A 294 -0.50 24.58 -18.75
CA ASP A 294 -0.50 23.75 -17.54
C ASP A 294 -1.73 22.84 -17.54
N ARG A 295 -1.52 21.54 -17.37
CA ARG A 295 -2.60 20.55 -17.36
C ARG A 295 -3.03 20.22 -15.93
N PRO A 296 -4.30 19.87 -15.69
CA PRO A 296 -4.69 19.30 -14.41
C PRO A 296 -3.95 17.98 -14.19
N THR A 297 -3.76 17.62 -12.93
CA THR A 297 -3.27 16.29 -12.58
C THR A 297 -4.32 15.25 -12.98
N THR A 298 -3.89 14.15 -13.59
CA THR A 298 -4.74 13.02 -13.98
C THR A 298 -4.13 11.71 -13.52
N SER A 299 -4.87 10.62 -13.59
CA SER A 299 -4.32 9.28 -13.39
C SER A 299 -4.22 8.49 -14.70
N TRP A 300 -3.71 7.26 -14.61
CA TRP A 300 -3.76 6.32 -15.74
C TRP A 300 -5.16 5.73 -15.89
N SER A 301 -5.42 5.14 -17.06
CA SER A 301 -6.64 4.35 -17.23
C SER A 301 -6.68 3.20 -16.22
N GLU A 302 -7.89 2.82 -15.81
CA GLU A 302 -8.09 1.76 -14.81
C GLU A 302 -7.34 0.45 -15.15
N PRO A 303 -7.31 -0.05 -16.41
CA PRO A 303 -6.52 -1.24 -16.74
C PRO A 303 -5.01 -1.05 -16.56
N ALA A 304 -4.48 0.13 -16.83
CA ALA A 304 -3.06 0.42 -16.65
C ALA A 304 -2.69 0.52 -15.16
N GLU A 305 -3.57 1.07 -14.33
CA GLU A 305 -3.40 1.07 -12.88
C GLU A 305 -3.47 -0.34 -12.28
N ILE A 306 -4.38 -1.19 -12.78
CA ILE A 306 -4.44 -2.60 -12.37
C ILE A 306 -3.16 -3.34 -12.78
N ALA A 307 -2.65 -3.11 -13.99
CA ALA A 307 -1.39 -3.68 -14.45
C ALA A 307 -0.19 -3.21 -13.61
N TRP A 308 -0.20 -1.94 -13.19
CA TRP A 308 0.78 -1.37 -12.28
C TRP A 308 0.78 -2.09 -10.92
N ILE A 309 -0.39 -2.27 -10.30
CA ILE A 309 -0.52 -3.01 -9.04
C ILE A 309 -0.03 -4.45 -9.20
N LEU A 310 -0.42 -5.12 -10.30
CA LEU A 310 0.04 -6.47 -10.60
C LEU A 310 1.57 -6.56 -10.71
N ALA A 311 2.21 -5.62 -11.40
CA ALA A 311 3.66 -5.58 -11.55
C ALA A 311 4.37 -5.48 -10.18
N TRP A 312 3.86 -4.66 -9.26
CA TRP A 312 4.40 -4.55 -7.90
C TRP A 312 4.13 -5.79 -7.04
N CYS A 313 2.98 -6.45 -7.19
CA CYS A 313 2.73 -7.74 -6.56
C CYS A 313 3.72 -8.81 -7.04
N LEU A 314 3.98 -8.89 -8.36
CA LEU A 314 4.94 -9.82 -8.95
C LEU A 314 6.38 -9.56 -8.48
N LEU A 315 6.77 -8.28 -8.36
CA LEU A 315 8.06 -7.92 -7.74
C LEU A 315 8.14 -8.40 -6.29
N GLY A 316 7.05 -8.29 -5.53
CA GLY A 316 6.97 -8.80 -4.15
C GLY A 316 7.18 -10.31 -4.08
N VAL A 317 6.58 -11.06 -5.01
CA VAL A 317 6.82 -12.51 -5.16
C VAL A 317 8.29 -12.81 -5.44
N ALA A 318 8.91 -12.08 -6.36
CA ALA A 318 10.32 -12.26 -6.70
C ALA A 318 11.24 -11.99 -5.49
N ILE A 319 10.98 -10.90 -4.75
CA ILE A 319 11.69 -10.57 -3.52
C ILE A 319 11.53 -11.68 -2.48
N GLY A 320 10.29 -12.11 -2.20
CA GLY A 320 10.03 -13.16 -1.22
C GLY A 320 10.69 -14.50 -1.57
N PHE A 321 10.91 -14.78 -2.87
CA PHE A 321 11.59 -15.99 -3.32
C PHE A 321 13.12 -15.91 -3.21
N VAL A 322 13.71 -14.75 -3.56
CA VAL A 322 15.17 -14.55 -3.59
C VAL A 322 15.73 -14.21 -2.20
N ALA A 323 15.01 -13.40 -1.42
CA ALA A 323 15.49 -12.85 -0.15
C ALA A 323 15.29 -13.83 1.02
N ARG A 324 16.11 -14.89 1.05
CA ARG A 324 16.02 -15.93 2.11
C ARG A 324 16.45 -15.44 3.49
N LYS A 325 17.41 -14.49 3.54
CA LYS A 325 17.89 -13.88 4.80
C LYS A 325 16.99 -12.71 5.21
N PRO A 326 16.61 -12.59 6.50
CA PRO A 326 15.71 -11.53 6.98
C PRO A 326 16.28 -10.12 6.74
N VAL A 327 17.60 -9.94 6.83
CA VAL A 327 18.26 -8.65 6.57
C VAL A 327 18.13 -8.24 5.09
N ILE A 328 18.25 -9.20 4.17
CA ILE A 328 18.10 -8.92 2.73
C ILE A 328 16.64 -8.59 2.42
N LEU A 329 15.69 -9.30 3.04
CA LEU A 329 14.26 -9.00 2.88
C LEU A 329 13.92 -7.61 3.39
N LEU A 330 14.42 -7.23 4.57
CA LEU A 330 14.20 -5.90 5.13
C LEU A 330 14.78 -4.81 4.22
N ALA A 331 16.03 -4.98 3.76
CA ALA A 331 16.67 -4.05 2.83
C ALA A 331 15.89 -3.93 1.51
N ALA A 332 15.40 -5.05 0.97
CA ALA A 332 14.58 -5.06 -0.24
C ALA A 332 13.24 -4.34 -0.04
N CYS A 333 12.55 -4.57 1.09
CA CYS A 333 11.31 -3.86 1.42
C CYS A 333 11.54 -2.35 1.56
N CYS A 334 12.62 -1.93 2.25
CA CYS A 334 12.99 -0.51 2.33
C CYS A 334 13.26 0.06 0.92
N GLY A 335 14.02 -0.65 0.10
CA GLY A 335 14.29 -0.27 -1.29
C GLY A 335 13.01 -0.10 -2.11
N VAL A 336 12.05 -1.02 -1.98
CA VAL A 336 10.73 -0.95 -2.63
C VAL A 336 9.97 0.29 -2.16
N VAL A 337 9.85 0.53 -0.85
CA VAL A 337 9.14 1.70 -0.32
C VAL A 337 9.75 2.98 -0.88
N THR A 338 11.07 3.12 -0.82
CA THR A 338 11.76 4.32 -1.31
C THR A 338 11.66 4.47 -2.83
N GLY A 339 11.82 3.37 -3.58
CA GLY A 339 11.79 3.38 -5.03
C GLY A 339 10.39 3.68 -5.57
N LEU A 340 9.36 3.03 -5.02
CA LEU A 340 7.97 3.29 -5.36
C LEU A 340 7.58 4.73 -5.00
N ALA A 341 7.92 5.21 -3.80
CA ALA A 341 7.67 6.59 -3.41
C ALA A 341 8.35 7.59 -4.36
N ALA A 342 9.59 7.32 -4.78
CA ALA A 342 10.32 8.15 -5.74
C ALA A 342 9.66 8.15 -7.13
N ILE A 343 9.21 6.99 -7.63
CA ILE A 343 8.53 6.87 -8.93
C ILE A 343 7.18 7.60 -8.90
N CYS A 344 6.38 7.38 -7.85
CA CYS A 344 5.10 8.08 -7.66
C CYS A 344 5.31 9.59 -7.55
N TRP A 345 6.29 10.04 -6.74
CA TRP A 345 6.60 11.46 -6.60
C TRP A 345 7.05 12.09 -7.92
N PHE A 346 7.99 11.45 -8.64
CA PHE A 346 8.46 11.95 -9.92
C PHE A 346 7.33 12.04 -10.96
N SER A 347 6.46 11.04 -11.02
CA SER A 347 5.28 11.05 -11.89
C SER A 347 4.30 12.16 -11.49
N PHE A 348 4.13 12.38 -10.19
CA PHE A 348 3.27 13.43 -9.66
C PHE A 348 3.75 14.84 -10.04
N THR A 349 5.06 15.08 -10.06
CA THR A 349 5.62 16.37 -10.56
C THR A 349 5.33 16.62 -12.04
N ARG A 350 4.92 15.59 -12.78
CA ARG A 350 4.55 15.60 -14.20
C ARG A 350 3.04 15.50 -14.43
N ASP A 351 2.24 15.82 -13.42
CA ASP A 351 0.77 15.76 -13.46
C ASP A 351 0.17 14.37 -13.62
N LEU A 352 0.93 13.33 -13.27
CA LEU A 352 0.45 11.96 -13.29
C LEU A 352 0.40 11.38 -11.88
N TRP A 353 -0.81 11.09 -11.39
CA TRP A 353 -1.05 10.39 -10.14
C TRP A 353 -1.03 8.88 -10.37
N LEU A 354 -0.10 8.19 -9.73
CA LEU A 354 0.01 6.73 -9.74
C LEU A 354 -0.41 6.14 -8.39
N PRO A 355 -1.18 5.03 -8.35
CA PRO A 355 -1.56 4.37 -7.12
C PRO A 355 -0.35 3.92 -6.30
N PHE A 356 -0.21 4.44 -5.09
CA PHE A 356 0.92 4.18 -4.19
C PHE A 356 0.60 3.07 -3.18
N VAL A 357 -0.49 3.22 -2.43
CA VAL A 357 -0.92 2.33 -1.33
C VAL A 357 -1.26 0.93 -1.80
N PRO A 358 -2.11 0.69 -2.82
CA PRO A 358 -2.42 -0.67 -3.25
C PRO A 358 -1.19 -1.37 -3.85
N ALA A 359 -0.33 -0.64 -4.57
CA ALA A 359 0.92 -1.18 -5.11
C ALA A 359 1.88 -1.60 -3.99
N LEU A 360 2.08 -0.74 -2.98
CA LEU A 360 2.94 -1.01 -1.84
C LEU A 360 2.39 -2.16 -0.98
N GLY A 361 1.11 -2.10 -0.64
CA GLY A 361 0.44 -3.11 0.17
C GLY A 361 0.46 -4.48 -0.49
N GLY A 362 0.19 -4.54 -1.80
CA GLY A 362 0.27 -5.77 -2.58
C GLY A 362 1.68 -6.35 -2.65
N ASN A 363 2.70 -5.50 -2.83
CA ASN A 363 4.09 -5.94 -2.81
C ASN A 363 4.49 -6.56 -1.45
N ILE A 364 4.23 -5.84 -0.35
CA ILE A 364 4.58 -6.31 1.01
C ILE A 364 3.84 -7.59 1.35
N ALA A 365 2.53 -7.67 1.06
CA ALA A 365 1.73 -8.86 1.31
C ALA A 365 2.24 -10.06 0.49
N ALA A 366 2.55 -9.86 -0.80
CA ALA A 366 3.09 -10.92 -1.64
C ALA A 366 4.45 -11.41 -1.13
N ALA A 367 5.37 -10.50 -0.79
CA ALA A 367 6.68 -10.85 -0.25
C ALA A 367 6.56 -11.64 1.07
N ALA A 368 5.67 -11.21 1.98
CA ALA A 368 5.44 -11.88 3.26
C ALA A 368 4.87 -13.29 3.10
N ILE A 369 3.84 -13.45 2.25
CA ILE A 369 3.19 -14.74 2.00
C ILE A 369 4.17 -15.73 1.36
N ILE A 370 4.92 -15.29 0.35
CA ILE A 370 5.89 -16.16 -0.33
C ILE A 370 7.05 -16.55 0.58
N THR A 371 7.55 -15.62 1.39
CA THR A 371 8.59 -15.93 2.38
C THR A 371 8.08 -16.92 3.43
N GLY A 372 6.84 -16.74 3.91
CA GLY A 372 6.20 -17.65 4.86
C GLY A 372 6.02 -19.05 4.27
N TYR A 373 5.50 -19.14 3.04
CA TYR A 373 5.30 -20.40 2.33
C TYR A 373 6.61 -21.17 2.10
N THR A 374 7.65 -20.49 1.60
CA THR A 374 8.95 -21.11 1.33
C THR A 374 9.63 -21.60 2.60
N ARG A 375 9.60 -20.82 3.69
CA ARG A 375 10.14 -21.24 4.99
C ARG A 375 9.37 -22.41 5.59
N HIS A 376 8.04 -22.40 5.46
CA HIS A 376 7.21 -23.52 5.91
C HIS A 376 7.52 -24.80 5.16
N GLN A 377 7.73 -24.71 3.84
CA GLN A 377 8.12 -25.85 3.02
C GLN A 377 9.51 -26.36 3.39
N GLU A 378 10.51 -25.46 3.50
CA GLU A 378 11.86 -25.83 3.94
C GLU A 378 11.87 -26.51 5.32
N ARG A 379 11.01 -26.06 6.24
CA ARG A 379 10.85 -26.68 7.56
C ARG A 379 10.25 -28.08 7.46
N LYS A 380 9.18 -28.27 6.67
CA LYS A 380 8.58 -29.59 6.45
C LYS A 380 9.54 -30.56 5.80
N ASP A 381 10.28 -30.13 4.79
CA ASP A 381 11.28 -30.96 4.11
C ASP A 381 12.40 -31.35 5.09
N ARG A 382 12.82 -30.43 5.96
CA ARG A 382 13.79 -30.72 7.03
C ARG A 382 13.24 -31.73 8.06
N GLU A 383 12.01 -31.57 8.52
CA GLU A 383 11.37 -32.51 9.46
C GLU A 383 11.23 -33.90 8.83
N ALA A 384 10.80 -34.00 7.57
CA ALA A 384 10.72 -35.26 6.85
C ALA A 384 12.09 -35.94 6.68
N LEU A 385 13.13 -35.18 6.33
CA LEU A 385 14.49 -35.70 6.24
C LEU A 385 15.01 -36.20 7.59
N MET A 386 14.79 -35.45 8.68
CA MET A 386 15.19 -35.88 10.03
C MET A 386 14.48 -37.16 10.45
N HIS A 387 13.20 -37.30 10.12
CA HIS A 387 12.43 -38.52 10.41
C HIS A 387 12.96 -39.75 9.66
N LEU A 388 13.52 -39.58 8.46
CA LEU A 388 14.18 -40.68 7.72
C LEU A 388 15.51 -41.09 8.37
N PHE A 389 16.29 -40.13 8.87
CA PHE A 389 17.53 -40.40 9.61
C PHE A 389 17.28 -41.07 10.96
N SER A 390 16.26 -40.65 11.72
CA SER A 390 15.95 -41.21 13.05
C SER A 390 15.50 -42.67 13.02
N ARG A 391 15.09 -43.19 11.87
CA ARG A 391 14.76 -44.61 11.71
C ARG A 391 16.00 -45.52 11.75
N HIS A 392 17.18 -44.96 11.47
CA HIS A 392 18.44 -45.71 11.37
C HIS A 392 19.53 -45.18 12.33
N LEU A 393 19.28 -44.07 13.01
CA LEU A 393 20.22 -43.37 13.90
C LEU A 393 19.51 -42.94 15.18
N SER A 394 20.22 -42.93 16.31
CA SER A 394 19.67 -42.36 17.54
C SER A 394 19.40 -40.85 17.35
N PRO A 395 18.40 -40.26 18.05
CA PRO A 395 18.10 -38.83 17.94
C PRO A 395 19.30 -37.93 18.20
N ASN A 396 20.15 -38.31 19.16
CA ASN A 396 21.39 -37.60 19.48
C ASN A 396 22.39 -37.63 18.32
N VAL A 397 22.53 -38.78 17.66
CA VAL A 397 23.44 -38.92 16.51
C VAL A 397 22.90 -38.19 15.28
N ALA A 398 21.60 -38.32 14.96
CA ALA A 398 20.98 -37.61 13.85
C ALA A 398 21.10 -36.08 14.00
N GLN A 399 20.86 -35.55 15.20
CA GLN A 399 21.04 -34.14 15.51
C GLN A 399 22.50 -33.69 15.38
N SER A 400 23.44 -34.53 15.81
CA SER A 400 24.87 -34.24 15.72
C SER A 400 25.35 -34.20 14.26
N ILE A 401 24.93 -35.16 13.42
CA ILE A 401 25.18 -35.16 11.97
C ILE A 401 24.62 -33.89 11.33
N TRP A 402 23.41 -33.48 11.71
CA TRP A 402 22.80 -32.29 11.16
C TRP A 402 23.55 -31.01 11.55
N THR A 403 23.95 -30.91 12.83
CA THR A 403 24.64 -29.73 13.37
C THR A 403 26.04 -29.59 12.78
N GLN A 404 26.73 -30.70 12.53
CA GLN A 404 28.10 -30.74 12.00
C GLN A 404 28.16 -31.18 10.53
N ARG A 405 27.06 -31.02 9.78
CA ARG A 405 26.93 -31.55 8.41
C ARG A 405 28.01 -31.07 7.44
N GLU A 406 28.49 -29.83 7.60
CA GLU A 406 29.51 -29.22 6.73
C GLU A 406 30.93 -29.71 7.06
N GLU A 407 31.13 -30.23 8.27
CA GLU A 407 32.37 -30.89 8.67
C GLU A 407 32.40 -32.33 8.14
N PHE A 408 31.24 -33.00 8.15
CA PHE A 408 31.11 -34.41 7.78
C PHE A 408 30.85 -34.67 6.29
N MET A 409 30.22 -33.75 5.55
CA MET A 409 29.81 -33.97 4.15
C MET A 409 30.54 -33.05 3.17
N ASP A 410 31.01 -33.62 2.06
CA ASP A 410 31.58 -32.89 0.92
C ASP A 410 30.94 -33.38 -0.38
N GLY A 411 30.32 -32.46 -1.14
CA GLY A 411 29.64 -32.81 -2.40
C GLY A 411 28.56 -33.90 -2.28
N GLY A 412 27.96 -34.08 -1.10
CA GLY A 412 26.96 -35.12 -0.84
C GLY A 412 27.52 -36.49 -0.47
N ARG A 413 28.84 -36.61 -0.25
CA ARG A 413 29.49 -37.82 0.28
C ARG A 413 30.13 -37.54 1.65
N PRO A 414 30.20 -38.51 2.56
CA PRO A 414 30.91 -38.30 3.81
C PRO A 414 32.41 -38.11 3.57
N ARG A 415 33.04 -37.23 4.34
CA ARG A 415 34.49 -37.00 4.30
C ARG A 415 35.20 -38.15 5.03
N PRO A 416 36.26 -38.72 4.45
CA PRO A 416 37.11 -39.66 5.17
C PRO A 416 37.77 -38.97 6.37
N GLN A 417 37.48 -39.46 7.57
CA GLN A 417 38.05 -38.95 8.82
C GLN A 417 38.60 -40.08 9.67
N LYS A 418 39.74 -39.82 10.30
CA LYS A 418 40.29 -40.70 11.34
C LYS A 418 39.60 -40.39 12.65
N LEU A 419 38.97 -41.40 13.25
CA LEU A 419 38.29 -41.29 14.54
C LEU A 419 38.57 -42.53 15.38
N VAL A 420 38.29 -42.46 16.68
CA VAL A 420 38.26 -43.63 17.55
C VAL A 420 36.81 -44.05 17.68
N ALA A 421 36.50 -45.29 17.31
CA ALA A 421 35.17 -45.86 17.46
C ALA A 421 35.23 -47.15 18.28
N THR A 422 34.15 -47.43 18.99
CA THR A 422 33.89 -48.77 19.53
C THR A 422 32.98 -49.50 18.56
N VAL A 423 33.49 -50.58 17.99
CA VAL A 423 32.77 -51.44 17.05
C VAL A 423 32.21 -52.63 17.82
N LEU A 424 30.92 -52.87 17.67
CA LEU A 424 30.22 -54.05 18.17
C LEU A 424 29.78 -54.88 16.97
N PHE A 425 30.17 -56.15 16.96
CA PHE A 425 29.67 -57.15 16.04
C PHE A 425 28.86 -58.17 16.80
N THR A 426 27.65 -58.45 16.32
CA THR A 426 26.87 -59.62 16.74
C THR A 426 26.87 -60.67 15.66
N ASP A 427 26.64 -61.92 16.03
CA ASP A 427 26.47 -63.04 15.11
C ASP A 427 25.65 -64.14 15.80
N LEU A 428 24.81 -64.87 15.06
CA LEU A 428 24.03 -65.96 15.64
C LEU A 428 24.82 -67.28 15.60
N ARG A 429 24.89 -67.94 16.77
CA ARG A 429 25.50 -69.26 16.86
C ARG A 429 24.61 -70.29 16.17
N ASN A 430 25.19 -71.07 15.26
CA ASN A 430 24.53 -72.15 14.52
C ASN A 430 23.33 -71.68 13.67
N PHE A 431 23.39 -70.46 13.12
CA PHE A 431 22.34 -69.91 12.25
C PHE A 431 21.96 -70.86 11.11
N SER A 432 22.94 -71.41 10.40
CA SER A 432 22.69 -72.33 9.27
C SER A 432 21.82 -73.53 9.68
N THR A 433 22.14 -74.16 10.81
CA THR A 433 21.37 -75.30 11.35
C THR A 433 19.97 -74.90 11.83
N ALA A 434 19.79 -73.66 12.30
CA ALA A 434 18.47 -73.14 12.64
C ALA A 434 17.63 -72.85 11.39
N SER A 435 18.26 -72.32 10.33
CA SER A 435 17.58 -72.01 9.07
C SER A 435 17.11 -73.24 8.29
N GLU A 436 17.81 -74.38 8.41
CA GLU A 436 17.41 -75.66 7.78
C GLU A 436 16.10 -76.24 8.37
N LYS A 437 15.68 -75.78 9.55
CA LYS A 437 14.45 -76.23 10.23
C LYS A 437 13.23 -75.39 9.92
N LEU A 438 13.40 -74.29 9.18
CA LEU A 438 12.36 -73.33 8.83
C LEU A 438 12.25 -73.27 7.30
N ASP A 439 11.08 -72.88 6.81
CA ASP A 439 10.91 -72.51 5.40
C ASP A 439 11.46 -71.11 5.14
N ALA A 440 11.64 -70.73 3.87
CA ALA A 440 12.27 -69.45 3.51
C ALA A 440 11.54 -68.24 4.11
N ALA A 441 10.20 -68.28 4.18
CA ALA A 441 9.40 -67.22 4.81
C ALA A 441 9.63 -67.20 6.33
N GLY A 442 9.59 -68.36 7.01
CA GLY A 442 9.84 -68.47 8.44
C GLY A 442 11.25 -68.05 8.86
N VAL A 443 12.28 -68.33 8.04
CA VAL A 443 13.65 -67.83 8.29
C VAL A 443 13.69 -66.31 8.22
N MET A 444 13.05 -65.70 7.22
CA MET A 444 13.03 -64.24 7.06
C MET A 444 12.24 -63.55 8.17
N ASP A 445 11.11 -64.11 8.60
CA ASP A 445 10.34 -63.54 9.72
C ASP A 445 11.13 -63.63 11.03
N TRP A 446 11.76 -64.79 11.28
CA TRP A 446 12.56 -65.01 12.48
C TRP A 446 13.78 -64.08 12.56
N ILE A 447 14.50 -63.92 11.44
CA ILE A 447 15.68 -63.03 11.40
C ILE A 447 15.28 -61.56 11.48
N ASN A 448 14.19 -61.14 10.83
CA ASN A 448 13.72 -59.74 10.90
C ASN A 448 13.26 -59.38 12.32
N GLU A 449 12.52 -60.27 12.99
CA GLU A 449 12.10 -60.07 14.39
C GLU A 449 13.31 -59.93 15.32
N TYR A 450 14.33 -60.78 15.15
CA TYR A 450 15.61 -60.67 15.86
C TYR A 450 16.31 -59.34 15.58
N MET A 451 16.47 -58.98 14.31
CA MET A 451 17.20 -57.78 13.89
C MET A 451 16.50 -56.50 14.36
N GLU A 452 15.18 -56.40 14.25
CA GLU A 452 14.40 -55.24 14.70
C GLU A 452 14.49 -55.05 16.21
N ALA A 453 14.38 -56.13 16.99
CA ALA A 453 14.51 -56.08 18.44
C ALA A 453 15.90 -55.60 18.87
N LEU A 454 16.96 -56.11 18.24
CA LEU A 454 18.32 -55.72 18.58
C LEU A 454 18.69 -54.33 18.09
N ALA A 455 18.18 -53.92 16.93
CA ALA A 455 18.42 -52.59 16.37
C ALA A 455 17.93 -51.48 17.31
N CYS A 456 16.80 -51.68 17.99
CA CYS A 456 16.30 -50.77 19.01
C CYS A 456 17.31 -50.55 20.15
N HIS A 457 18.03 -51.60 20.56
CA HIS A 457 19.05 -51.51 21.61
C HIS A 457 20.31 -50.78 21.17
N VAL A 458 20.70 -50.88 19.90
CA VAL A 458 21.81 -50.08 19.34
C VAL A 458 21.46 -48.60 19.46
N SER A 459 20.30 -48.20 18.96
CA SER A 459 19.85 -46.80 18.96
C SER A 459 19.69 -46.24 20.38
N SER A 460 19.13 -47.02 21.31
CA SER A 460 18.89 -46.62 22.71
C SER A 460 20.17 -46.41 23.53
N HIS A 461 21.32 -46.89 23.05
CA HIS A 461 22.62 -46.77 23.70
C HIS A 461 23.58 -45.85 22.93
N ASP A 462 23.05 -44.91 22.13
CA ASP A 462 23.84 -43.98 21.31
C ASP A 462 24.73 -44.66 20.26
N GLY A 463 24.37 -45.88 19.83
CA GLY A 463 25.04 -46.59 18.74
C GLY A 463 24.40 -46.32 17.38
N VAL A 464 25.17 -46.59 16.33
CA VAL A 464 24.75 -46.50 14.92
C VAL A 464 24.95 -47.85 14.25
N ILE A 465 23.92 -48.37 13.59
CA ILE A 465 24.06 -49.58 12.77
C ILE A 465 24.79 -49.20 11.49
N ASN A 466 25.96 -49.79 11.25
CA ASN A 466 26.72 -49.61 10.01
C ASN A 466 26.13 -50.47 8.89
N LYS A 467 25.92 -51.76 9.17
CA LYS A 467 25.36 -52.72 8.21
C LYS A 467 24.89 -54.01 8.88
N TYR A 468 24.02 -54.71 8.17
CA TYR A 468 23.68 -56.10 8.42
C TYR A 468 24.49 -56.99 7.49
N ILE A 469 25.02 -58.11 8.00
CA ILE A 469 25.84 -59.06 7.24
C ILE A 469 25.28 -60.47 7.50
N GLY A 470 24.26 -60.87 6.73
CA GLY A 470 23.52 -62.10 7.03
C GLY A 470 22.81 -61.99 8.37
N ASP A 471 23.19 -62.82 9.34
CA ASP A 471 22.72 -62.86 10.73
C ASP A 471 23.53 -61.97 11.69
N ALA A 472 24.54 -61.27 11.19
CA ALA A 472 25.37 -60.36 11.97
C ALA A 472 24.90 -58.89 11.91
N ILE A 473 24.97 -58.20 13.05
CA ILE A 473 24.80 -56.75 13.15
C ILE A 473 26.16 -56.12 13.42
N MET A 474 26.56 -55.16 12.59
CA MET A 474 27.71 -54.29 12.87
C MET A 474 27.21 -52.92 13.35
N ALA A 475 27.52 -52.58 14.60
CA ALA A 475 27.21 -51.28 15.20
C ALA A 475 28.49 -50.50 15.57
N LEU A 476 28.40 -49.18 15.49
CA LEU A 476 29.47 -48.24 15.79
C LEU A 476 29.02 -47.28 16.90
N PHE A 477 29.86 -47.12 17.92
CA PHE A 477 29.71 -46.12 18.99
C PHE A 477 30.87 -45.12 18.88
N GLY A 478 30.61 -43.84 19.12
CA GLY A 478 31.57 -42.77 18.83
C GLY A 478 31.67 -42.39 17.35
N PHE A 479 30.64 -42.74 16.56
CA PHE A 479 30.49 -42.39 15.15
C PHE A 479 29.19 -41.58 14.93
N PRO A 480 29.13 -40.62 13.99
CA PRO A 480 30.20 -40.12 13.11
C PRO A 480 31.00 -38.93 13.67
N VAL A 481 30.66 -38.45 14.87
CA VAL A 481 31.37 -37.30 15.46
C VAL A 481 32.63 -37.77 16.16
N GLN A 482 33.79 -37.22 15.77
CA GLN A 482 35.05 -37.49 16.43
C GLN A 482 35.00 -37.04 17.90
N ARG A 483 35.27 -37.98 18.82
CA ARG A 483 35.41 -37.68 20.25
C ARG A 483 36.69 -36.89 20.52
N LYS A 484 36.62 -35.92 21.42
CA LYS A 484 37.72 -34.98 21.73
C LYS A 484 38.41 -35.31 23.06
N SER A 485 37.83 -36.20 23.86
CA SER A 485 38.36 -36.59 25.15
C SER A 485 38.32 -38.10 25.37
N ASP A 486 39.25 -38.60 26.19
CA ASP A 486 39.28 -40.01 26.59
C ASP A 486 38.03 -40.43 27.37
N GLU A 487 37.37 -39.50 28.05
CA GLU A 487 36.13 -39.75 28.79
C GLU A 487 34.95 -40.05 27.85
N GLU A 488 34.84 -39.33 26.73
CA GLU A 488 33.84 -39.60 25.71
C GLU A 488 34.06 -40.97 25.06
N ILE A 489 35.31 -41.30 24.73
CA ILE A 489 35.69 -42.61 24.17
C ILE A 489 35.35 -43.74 25.16
N ARG A 490 35.67 -43.54 26.45
CA ARG A 490 35.32 -44.47 27.52
C ARG A 490 33.82 -44.67 27.62
N ARG A 491 33.04 -43.59 27.50
CA ARG A 491 31.57 -43.66 27.52
C ARG A 491 31.01 -44.43 26.33
N ASP A 492 31.55 -44.25 25.12
CA ASP A 492 31.15 -45.03 23.95
C ASP A 492 31.43 -46.53 24.14
N ALA A 493 32.58 -46.89 24.73
CA ALA A 493 32.90 -48.28 25.07
C ALA A 493 31.94 -48.85 26.13
N ILE A 494 31.62 -48.09 27.18
CA ILE A 494 30.63 -48.49 28.20
C ILE A 494 29.25 -48.70 27.57
N ASN A 495 28.83 -47.80 26.67
CA ASN A 495 27.56 -47.89 25.97
C ASN A 495 27.49 -49.12 25.07
N ALA A 496 28.56 -49.46 24.35
CA ALA A 496 28.63 -50.68 23.55
C ALA A 496 28.44 -51.95 24.41
N VAL A 497 29.11 -52.00 25.57
CA VAL A 497 28.96 -53.13 26.51
C VAL A 497 27.55 -53.19 27.08
N ARG A 498 26.97 -52.06 27.49
CA ARG A 498 25.58 -52.00 27.98
C ARG A 498 24.58 -52.42 26.90
N CYS A 499 24.80 -52.00 25.66
CA CYS A 499 24.02 -52.42 24.51
C CYS A 499 24.08 -53.94 24.33
N ALA A 500 25.27 -54.53 24.35
CA ALA A 500 25.45 -55.99 24.24
C ALA A 500 24.73 -56.76 25.36
N LEU A 501 24.78 -56.25 26.60
CA LEU A 501 24.07 -56.84 27.74
C LEU A 501 22.54 -56.74 27.54
N ALA A 502 22.05 -55.59 27.10
CA ALA A 502 20.62 -55.39 26.82
C ALA A 502 20.13 -56.32 25.69
N MET A 503 20.89 -56.43 24.59
CA MET A 503 20.62 -57.36 23.51
C MET A 503 20.59 -58.82 24.01
N SER A 504 21.52 -59.19 24.90
CA SER A 504 21.53 -60.52 25.50
C SER A 504 20.26 -60.80 26.31
N SER A 505 19.78 -59.83 27.09
CA SER A 505 18.51 -59.96 27.83
C SER A 505 17.30 -60.02 26.90
N GLU A 506 17.31 -59.27 25.79
CA GLU A 506 16.20 -59.27 24.83
C GLU A 506 16.08 -60.62 24.09
N ILE A 507 17.22 -61.21 23.71
CA ILE A 507 17.24 -62.55 23.11
C ILE A 507 16.69 -63.61 24.06
N GLN A 508 16.93 -63.49 25.37
CA GLN A 508 16.35 -64.41 26.34
C GLN A 508 14.82 -64.35 26.32
N LYS A 509 14.23 -63.15 26.25
CA LYS A 509 12.78 -62.97 26.12
C LYS A 509 12.26 -63.51 24.79
N LEU A 510 12.93 -63.19 23.68
CA LEU A 510 12.57 -63.71 22.36
C LEU A 510 12.61 -65.25 22.33
N ASN A 511 13.60 -65.86 22.97
CA ASN A 511 13.68 -67.32 23.09
C ASN A 511 12.53 -67.92 23.89
N GLU A 512 12.01 -67.26 24.91
CA GLU A 512 10.80 -67.70 25.62
C GLU A 512 9.58 -67.68 24.71
N ILE A 513 9.43 -66.63 23.91
CA ILE A 513 8.35 -66.48 22.93
C ILE A 513 8.48 -67.55 21.83
N TRP A 514 9.65 -67.65 21.21
CA TRP A 514 9.92 -68.59 20.12
C TRP A 514 9.75 -70.05 20.55
N LYS A 515 10.12 -70.39 21.79
CA LYS A 515 9.86 -71.70 22.36
C LYS A 515 8.36 -72.03 22.41
N ASN A 516 7.52 -71.05 22.74
CA ASN A 516 6.06 -71.22 22.78
C ASN A 516 5.42 -71.28 21.39
N THR A 517 6.09 -70.75 20.36
CA THR A 517 5.62 -70.77 18.96
C THR A 517 6.32 -71.83 18.10
N GLY A 518 7.10 -72.73 18.69
CA GLY A 518 7.81 -73.79 17.97
C GLY A 518 8.98 -73.33 17.08
N ARG A 519 9.44 -72.09 17.25
CA ARG A 519 10.58 -71.50 16.51
C ARG A 519 11.92 -71.84 17.21
N PRO A 520 13.05 -71.95 16.47
CA PRO A 520 14.34 -72.27 17.04
C PRO A 520 14.82 -71.17 17.99
N ALA A 521 15.45 -71.57 19.10
CA ALA A 521 16.11 -70.64 20.01
C ALA A 521 17.42 -70.11 19.41
N ALA A 522 17.69 -68.82 19.59
CA ALA A 522 18.90 -68.15 19.16
C ALA A 522 19.90 -68.00 20.31
N GLN A 523 21.19 -68.10 20.00
CA GLN A 523 22.28 -67.66 20.88
C GLN A 523 23.12 -66.66 20.11
N MET A 524 23.39 -65.50 20.72
CA MET A 524 24.21 -64.46 20.10
C MET A 524 25.64 -64.51 20.63
N ARG A 525 26.58 -64.34 19.72
CA ARG A 525 27.98 -64.03 20.01
C ARG A 525 28.19 -62.55 19.81
N VAL A 526 28.93 -61.91 20.70
CA VAL A 526 29.25 -60.48 20.60
C VAL A 526 30.75 -60.28 20.66
N GLY A 527 31.31 -59.56 19.68
CA GLY A 527 32.66 -59.04 19.69
C GLY A 527 32.62 -57.52 19.84
N ILE A 528 33.41 -56.97 20.76
CA ILE A 528 33.52 -55.51 20.95
C ILE A 528 35.00 -55.14 20.91
N PHE A 529 35.32 -54.12 20.12
CA PHE A 529 36.67 -53.58 20.02
C PHE A 529 36.64 -52.06 19.91
N SER A 530 37.50 -51.39 20.67
CA SER A 530 37.64 -49.93 20.63
C SER A 530 39.01 -49.56 20.07
N GLY A 531 39.05 -48.76 19.02
CA GLY A 531 40.30 -48.40 18.38
C GLY A 531 40.18 -47.35 17.27
N PRO A 532 41.31 -46.92 16.71
CA PRO A 532 41.33 -45.99 15.60
C PRO A 532 40.72 -46.64 14.35
N ALA A 533 39.84 -45.91 13.67
CA ALA A 533 39.18 -46.29 12.43
C ALA A 533 39.20 -45.10 11.45
N VAL A 534 39.07 -45.41 10.17
CA VAL A 534 38.77 -44.40 9.14
C VAL A 534 37.33 -44.61 8.73
N ALA A 535 36.53 -43.56 8.79
CA ALA A 535 35.13 -43.59 8.39
C ALA A 535 34.85 -42.46 7.39
N GLY A 536 34.04 -42.75 6.36
CA GLY A 536 33.73 -41.87 5.24
C GLY A 536 32.72 -42.51 4.30
#